data_AF-A0AA88F3K0-F1
#
_entry.id   AF-A0AA88F3K0-F1
#
_cell.length_a   1.000
_cell.length_b   1.000
_cell.length_c   1.000
_cell.angle_alpha   90.00
_cell.angle_beta   90.00
_cell.angle_gamma   90.00
#
_symmetry.space_group_name_H-M   'P 1'
#
loop_
_entity.id
_entity.type
_entity.pdbx_description
1 polymer ?
#
loop_
_entity_poly.entity_id
_entity_poly.type
_entity_poly.pdbx_seq_one_letter_code
_entity_poly.pdbx_strand_id
1 'polypeptide(L)'
;MTHSIESHLNALKAAADRASGTMRQQASAETNREAYRALMADCFATFEALAYELGGDGAYISDEHIDVTGKNGCVDSVFLDLVEAESGKSSPAVYSARRPSAGNLTHAVQGLRVQGASL
;
A
#
# COMPACT_ATOMS: atom_id res chain seq x y z
N MET A 1 17.64 18.95 -9.96
CA MET A 1 16.30 18.54 -9.48
C MET A 1 15.63 17.54 -10.43
N THR A 2 15.58 17.75 -11.75
CA THR A 2 14.92 16.82 -12.70
C THR A 2 15.45 15.37 -12.66
N HIS A 3 16.75 15.18 -12.40
CA HIS A 3 17.35 13.85 -12.29
C HIS A 3 16.88 13.02 -11.08
N SER A 4 16.36 13.63 -10.01
CA SER A 4 15.95 12.85 -8.82
C SER A 4 14.54 12.27 -8.98
N ILE A 5 13.58 13.04 -9.51
CA ILE A 5 12.21 12.57 -9.75
C ILE A 5 12.19 11.39 -10.75
N GLU A 6 12.97 11.48 -11.83
CA GLU A 6 13.05 10.39 -12.82
C GLU A 6 13.63 9.10 -12.21
N SER A 7 14.61 9.23 -11.31
CA SER A 7 15.16 8.09 -10.56
C SER A 7 14.11 7.43 -9.68
N HIS A 8 13.31 8.21 -8.94
CA HIS A 8 12.23 7.70 -8.09
C HIS A 8 11.13 7.00 -8.90
N LEU A 9 10.73 7.58 -10.04
CA LEU A 9 9.75 6.94 -10.95
C LEU A 9 10.27 5.63 -11.53
N ASN A 10 11.56 5.57 -11.89
CA ASN A 10 12.19 4.34 -12.36
C ASN A 10 12.27 3.26 -11.27
N ALA A 11 12.54 3.65 -10.02
CA ALA A 11 12.52 2.74 -8.88
C ALA A 11 11.13 2.15 -8.64
N LEU A 12 10.08 2.98 -8.66
CA LEU A 12 8.68 2.55 -8.55
C LEU A 12 8.29 1.61 -9.69
N LYS A 13 8.69 1.94 -10.92
CA LYS A 13 8.44 1.09 -12.08
C LYS A 13 9.10 -0.29 -11.90
N ALA A 14 10.36 -0.32 -11.48
CA ALA A 14 11.08 -1.57 -11.25
C ALA A 14 10.42 -2.41 -10.14
N ALA A 15 9.95 -1.78 -9.06
CA ALA A 15 9.19 -2.46 -8.01
C ALA A 15 7.87 -3.05 -8.53
N ALA A 16 7.11 -2.28 -9.29
CA ALA A 16 5.86 -2.72 -9.90
C ALA A 16 6.07 -3.88 -10.89
N ASP A 17 7.12 -3.81 -11.72
CA ASP A 17 7.47 -4.88 -12.66
C ASP A 17 7.83 -6.19 -11.93
N ARG A 18 8.60 -6.11 -10.82
CA ARG A 18 8.91 -7.27 -9.97
C ARG A 18 7.64 -7.90 -9.39
N ALA A 19 6.81 -7.11 -8.73
CA ALA A 19 5.58 -7.60 -8.09
C ALA A 19 4.60 -8.19 -9.11
N SER A 20 4.40 -7.51 -10.25
CA SER A 20 3.58 -7.99 -11.37
C SER A 20 4.12 -9.29 -11.96
N GLY A 21 5.44 -9.40 -12.11
CA GLY A 21 6.10 -10.63 -12.55
C GLY A 21 5.80 -11.81 -11.64
N THR A 22 5.91 -11.62 -10.32
CA THR A 22 5.58 -12.65 -9.32
C THR A 22 4.10 -13.04 -9.36
N MET A 23 3.20 -12.05 -9.41
CA MET A 23 1.75 -12.30 -9.38
C MET A 23 1.21 -13.02 -10.63
N ARG A 24 1.83 -12.81 -11.80
CA ARG A 24 1.39 -13.42 -13.07
C ARG A 24 1.72 -14.92 -13.18
N GLN A 25 2.63 -15.43 -12.37
CA GLN A 25 3.11 -16.82 -12.45
C GLN A 25 2.19 -17.83 -11.75
N GLN A 26 0.89 -17.53 -11.60
CA GLN A 26 -0.07 -18.34 -10.82
C GLN A 26 0.42 -18.64 -9.40
N ALA A 27 0.96 -17.62 -8.72
CA ALA A 27 1.47 -17.78 -7.37
C ALA A 27 0.32 -17.84 -6.35
N SER A 28 0.52 -18.57 -5.24
CA SER A 28 -0.44 -18.69 -4.15
C SER A 28 -0.85 -17.32 -3.59
N ALA A 29 -2.01 -17.24 -2.92
CA ALA A 29 -2.47 -16.04 -2.24
C ALA A 29 -1.42 -15.51 -1.25
N GLU A 30 -0.69 -16.40 -0.56
CA GLU A 30 0.42 -16.03 0.31
C GLU A 30 1.57 -15.37 -0.47
N THR A 31 1.95 -15.93 -1.62
CA THR A 31 3.01 -15.37 -2.46
C THR A 31 2.60 -14.02 -3.05
N ASN A 32 1.34 -13.88 -3.47
CA ASN A 32 0.79 -12.63 -3.98
C ASN A 32 0.73 -11.55 -2.89
N ARG A 33 0.39 -11.93 -1.65
CA ARG A 33 0.41 -11.05 -0.48
C ARG A 33 1.82 -10.52 -0.21
N GLU A 34 2.83 -11.39 -0.22
CA GLU A 34 4.23 -10.96 -0.02
C GLU A 34 4.74 -10.11 -1.18
N ALA A 35 4.37 -10.43 -2.42
CA ALA A 35 4.71 -9.60 -3.58
C ALA A 35 4.08 -8.20 -3.48
N TYR A 36 2.82 -8.12 -3.04
CA TYR A 36 2.14 -6.85 -2.82
C TYR A 36 2.72 -6.08 -1.63
N ARG A 37 3.07 -6.77 -0.54
CA ARG A 37 3.75 -6.18 0.62
C ARG A 37 5.07 -5.51 0.20
N ALA A 38 5.90 -6.23 -0.55
CA ALA A 38 7.17 -5.73 -1.04
C ALA A 38 6.98 -4.49 -1.94
N LEU A 39 5.97 -4.50 -2.82
CA LEU A 39 5.63 -3.34 -3.64
C LEU A 39 5.24 -2.13 -2.79
N MET A 40 4.40 -2.31 -1.78
CA MET A 40 3.96 -1.22 -0.91
C MET A 40 5.13 -0.65 -0.10
N ALA A 41 6.02 -1.50 0.42
CA ALA A 41 7.22 -1.08 1.12
C ALA A 41 8.14 -0.22 0.22
N ASP A 42 8.36 -0.68 -1.01
CA ASP A 42 9.14 0.07 -2.01
C ASP A 42 8.48 1.43 -2.34
N CYS A 43 7.15 1.47 -2.44
CA CYS A 43 6.40 2.71 -2.64
C CYS A 43 6.60 3.71 -1.48
N PHE A 44 6.43 3.26 -0.23
CA PHE A 44 6.62 4.13 0.93
C PHE A 44 8.04 4.65 1.03
N ALA A 45 9.05 3.78 0.88
CA ALA A 45 10.46 4.19 0.90
C ALA A 45 10.77 5.23 -0.20
N THR A 46 10.21 5.05 -1.41
CA THR A 46 10.42 5.99 -2.51
C THR A 46 9.74 7.34 -2.28
N PHE A 47 8.50 7.33 -1.79
CA PHE A 47 7.78 8.58 -1.49
C PHE A 47 8.39 9.33 -0.31
N GLU A 48 8.85 8.61 0.71
CA GLU A 48 9.55 9.19 1.86
C GLU A 48 10.87 9.84 1.42
N ALA A 49 11.68 9.15 0.62
CA ALA A 49 12.90 9.71 0.04
C ALA A 49 12.64 10.95 -0.82
N LEU A 50 11.62 10.93 -1.66
CA LEU A 50 11.21 12.09 -2.46
C LEU A 50 10.74 13.26 -1.57
N ALA A 51 10.00 12.98 -0.50
CA ALA A 51 9.56 14.01 0.44
C ALA A 51 10.74 14.71 1.10
N TYR A 52 11.76 13.96 1.56
CA TYR A 52 12.99 14.53 2.11
C TYR A 52 13.73 15.42 1.11
N GLU A 53 13.86 14.98 -0.15
CA GLU A 53 14.52 15.75 -1.20
C GLU A 53 13.79 17.06 -1.54
N LEU A 54 12.46 17.08 -1.40
CA LEU A 54 11.64 18.28 -1.59
C LEU A 54 11.58 19.18 -0.34
N GLY A 55 12.28 18.82 0.74
CA GLY A 55 12.34 19.57 1.99
C GLY A 55 11.20 19.30 2.97
N GLY A 56 10.43 18.23 2.77
CA GLY A 56 9.46 17.72 3.76
C GLY A 56 10.11 16.76 4.76
N ASP A 57 9.37 16.39 5.82
CA ASP A 57 9.87 15.46 6.86
C ASP A 57 9.57 13.97 6.59
N GLY A 58 8.78 13.66 5.55
CA GLY A 58 8.44 12.28 5.15
C GLY A 58 7.58 11.46 6.13
N ALA A 59 7.39 11.90 7.38
CA ALA A 59 6.79 11.11 8.46
C ALA A 59 5.33 10.72 8.19
N TYR A 60 4.57 11.58 7.51
CA TYR A 60 3.17 11.32 7.13
C TYR A 60 3.00 10.27 6.01
N ILE A 61 4.10 9.81 5.42
CA ILE A 61 4.15 8.76 4.38
C ILE A 61 5.01 7.58 4.83
N SER A 62 5.60 7.62 6.02
CA SER A 62 6.48 6.56 6.51
C SER A 62 5.66 5.34 6.92
N ASP A 63 6.01 4.18 6.37
CA ASP A 63 5.36 2.92 6.72
C ASP A 63 5.59 2.53 8.19
N GLU A 64 6.68 2.99 8.82
CA GLU A 64 6.92 2.78 10.25
C GLU A 64 5.82 3.41 11.13
N HIS A 65 5.19 4.49 10.65
CA HIS A 65 4.14 5.20 11.39
C HIS A 65 2.74 4.72 11.05
N ILE A 66 2.53 4.25 9.81
CA ILE A 66 1.21 3.85 9.29
C ILE A 66 0.98 2.33 9.43
N ASP A 67 2.06 1.55 9.54
CA ASP A 67 2.07 0.09 9.69
C ASP A 67 1.23 -0.64 8.61
N VAL A 68 1.39 -0.21 7.34
CA VAL A 68 0.66 -0.76 6.20
C VAL A 68 1.24 -2.12 5.82
N THR A 69 2.56 -2.24 5.82
CA THR A 69 3.27 -3.47 5.43
C THR A 69 3.60 -4.38 6.60
N GLY A 70 3.36 -3.97 7.84
CA GLY A 70 3.57 -4.79 9.02
C GLY A 70 2.72 -6.05 9.07
N LYS A 71 2.98 -6.86 10.11
CA LYS A 71 2.24 -8.09 10.37
C LYS A 71 0.85 -7.73 10.91
N ASN A 72 -0.20 -8.25 10.27
CA ASN A 72 -1.59 -7.85 10.47
C ASN A 72 -1.88 -6.39 10.03
N GLY A 73 -0.98 -5.78 9.27
CA GLY A 73 -1.18 -4.47 8.67
C GLY A 73 -2.21 -4.50 7.53
N CYS A 74 -2.42 -3.35 6.90
CA CYS A 74 -3.43 -3.19 5.85
C CYS A 74 -3.25 -4.17 4.67
N VAL A 75 -2.00 -4.50 4.30
CA VAL A 75 -1.71 -5.49 3.25
C VAL A 75 -2.27 -6.87 3.63
N ASP A 76 -2.13 -7.30 4.88
CA ASP A 76 -2.62 -8.61 5.32
C ASP A 76 -4.15 -8.69 5.24
N SER A 77 -4.85 -7.61 5.59
CA SER A 77 -6.32 -7.57 5.50
C SER A 77 -6.86 -7.68 4.08
N VAL A 78 -6.13 -7.23 3.05
CA VAL A 78 -6.57 -7.34 1.64
C VAL A 78 -6.51 -8.79 1.15
N PHE A 79 -5.59 -9.59 1.68
CA PHE A 79 -5.36 -10.98 1.25
C PHE A 79 -5.94 -12.01 2.20
N LEU A 80 -6.55 -11.59 3.32
CA LEU A 80 -7.02 -12.48 4.38
C LEU A 80 -7.99 -13.54 3.83
N ASP A 81 -9.02 -13.10 3.10
CA ASP A 81 -10.03 -13.99 2.50
C ASP A 81 -9.41 -14.99 1.50
N LEU A 82 -8.42 -14.55 0.72
CA LEU A 82 -7.76 -15.38 -0.31
C LEU A 82 -6.86 -16.44 0.32
N VAL A 83 -6.10 -16.07 1.35
CA VAL A 83 -5.22 -16.98 2.08
C VAL A 83 -6.05 -17.99 2.88
N GLU A 84 -7.14 -17.54 3.51
CA GLU A 84 -8.03 -18.44 4.25
C GLU A 84 -8.75 -19.42 3.32
N ALA A 85 -9.22 -18.96 2.16
CA ALA A 85 -9.82 -19.81 1.13
C ALA A 85 -8.86 -20.88 0.60
N GLU A 86 -7.58 -20.55 0.37
CA GLU A 86 -6.55 -21.53 -0.02
C GLU A 86 -6.24 -22.53 1.10
N SER A 87 -6.32 -22.09 2.37
CA SER A 87 -6.04 -22.95 3.54
C SER A 87 -7.17 -23.93 3.89
N GLY A 88 -8.30 -23.90 3.16
CA GLY A 88 -9.47 -24.74 3.42
C GLY A 88 -10.21 -24.40 4.72
N LYS A 89 -9.89 -23.27 5.35
CA LYS A 89 -10.63 -22.74 6.50
C LYS A 89 -11.87 -22.01 5.99
N SER A 90 -13.00 -22.20 6.68
CA SER A 90 -14.19 -21.39 6.41
C SER A 90 -13.84 -19.91 6.62
N SER A 91 -13.89 -19.10 5.55
CA SER A 91 -13.69 -17.65 5.67
C SER A 91 -14.60 -17.12 6.78
N PRO A 92 -14.07 -16.41 7.78
CA PRO A 92 -14.88 -15.73 8.77
C PRO A 92 -15.73 -14.70 8.00
N ALA A 93 -17.03 -14.72 8.23
CA ALA A 93 -17.94 -13.77 7.59
C ALA A 93 -17.65 -12.36 8.14
N VAL A 94 -16.67 -11.65 7.57
CA VAL A 94 -16.31 -10.30 7.99
C VAL A 94 -16.30 -9.38 6.78
N TYR A 95 -17.32 -8.52 6.77
CA TYR A 95 -17.51 -7.33 5.93
C TYR A 95 -17.00 -7.45 4.50
N SER A 96 -17.90 -7.95 3.64
CA SER A 96 -18.04 -7.43 2.27
C SER A 96 -17.89 -5.91 2.31
N ALA A 97 -16.68 -5.43 2.04
CA ALA A 97 -16.46 -4.07 1.58
C ALA A 97 -17.15 -4.04 0.23
N ARG A 98 -18.45 -3.75 0.28
CA ARG A 98 -19.34 -3.58 -0.86
C ARG A 98 -18.56 -2.71 -1.84
N ARG A 99 -18.11 -3.33 -2.95
CA ARG A 99 -17.38 -2.65 -4.02
C ARG A 99 -18.10 -1.32 -4.28
N PRO A 100 -17.50 -0.14 -4.05
CA PRO A 100 -18.18 1.10 -4.34
C PRO A 100 -18.54 1.04 -5.82
N SER A 101 -19.84 0.99 -6.12
CA SER A 101 -20.30 1.22 -7.49
C SER A 101 -19.70 2.57 -7.92
N ALA A 102 -19.20 2.64 -9.16
CA ALA A 102 -18.39 3.72 -9.72
C ALA A 102 -18.91 5.17 -9.54
N GLY A 103 -20.08 5.38 -8.94
CA GLY A 103 -20.65 6.67 -8.58
C GLY A 103 -20.36 7.20 -7.17
N ASN A 104 -19.82 6.41 -6.22
CA ASN A 104 -19.72 6.82 -4.81
C ASN A 104 -18.30 6.72 -4.21
N LEU A 105 -17.27 7.12 -4.94
CA LEU A 105 -16.00 7.54 -4.31
C LEU A 105 -16.16 8.97 -3.78
N THR A 106 -17.01 9.16 -2.77
CA THR A 106 -16.83 10.30 -1.87
C THR A 106 -15.57 9.99 -1.08
N HIS A 107 -14.47 10.70 -1.38
CA HIS A 107 -13.33 10.82 -0.48
C HIS A 107 -13.86 11.30 0.88
N ALA A 108 -14.23 10.37 1.75
CA ALA A 108 -14.45 10.66 3.15
C ALA A 108 -13.06 10.93 3.71
N VAL A 109 -12.67 12.21 3.68
CA VAL A 109 -11.59 12.77 4.50
C VAL A 109 -11.99 12.55 5.95
N GLN A 110 -11.83 11.32 6.44
CA GLN A 110 -11.95 11.02 7.85
C GLN A 110 -10.60 11.35 8.50
N GLY A 111 -10.49 12.62 8.88
CA GLY A 111 -9.80 12.98 10.11
C GLY A 111 -8.29 13.03 10.08
N LEU A 112 -7.70 13.88 9.24
CA LEU A 112 -6.47 14.58 9.66
C LEU A 112 -6.88 15.98 10.17
N ARG A 113 -7.29 16.05 11.45
CA ARG A 113 -7.36 17.34 12.14
C ARG A 113 -5.93 17.75 12.47
N VAL A 114 -5.30 18.51 11.57
CA VAL A 114 -4.12 19.29 11.92
C VAL A 114 -4.58 20.36 12.91
N GLN A 115 -4.43 20.11 14.21
CA GLN A 115 -4.52 21.16 15.21
C GLN A 115 -3.37 22.14 14.96
N GLY A 116 -3.68 23.38 14.57
CA GLY A 116 -2.78 24.51 14.85
C GLY A 116 -2.26 25.35 13.69
N ALA A 117 -3.02 25.59 12.63
CA ALA A 117 -2.71 26.70 11.72
C ALA A 117 -3.89 27.68 11.64
N SER A 118 -3.84 28.71 12.50
CA SER A 118 -4.64 29.92 12.34
C SER A 118 -4.10 30.73 11.17
N LEU A 119 -5.01 31.27 10.34
CA LEU A 119 -4.72 32.26 9.29
C LEU A 119 -4.09 33.54 9.85
#